data_AF-A0A6J4MRK7-F1
#
_entry.id   AF-A0A6J4MRK7-F1
#
_cell.length_a   1.000
_cell.length_b   1.000
_cell.length_c   1.000
_cell.angle_alpha   90.00
_cell.angle_beta   90.00
_cell.angle_gamma   90.00
#
_symmetry.space_group_name_H-M   'P 1'
#
loop_
_entity.id
_entity.type
_entity.pdbx_description
1 polymer ?
#
loop_
_entity_poly.entity_id
_entity_poly.type
_entity_poly.pdbx_seq_one_letter_code
_entity_poly.pdbx_strand_id
1 'polypeptide(L)' 'MLMLLAVVIGWLGYSTLPVNLLPDIEIPTIAVQIRYPGAEPESMADQVAKPIED' A
#
# COMPACT_ATOMS: atom_id res chain seq x y z
N MET A 1 -16.78 -21.72 -34.54
CA MET A 1 -16.30 -20.34 -34.33
C MET A 1 -16.17 -20.01 -32.85
N LEU A 2 -17.26 -20.06 -32.07
CA LEU A 2 -17.26 -19.75 -30.62
C LEU A 2 -16.23 -20.54 -29.80
N MET A 3 -16.12 -21.85 -30.03
CA MET A 3 -15.15 -22.69 -29.33
C MET A 3 -13.71 -22.29 -29.62
N LEU A 4 -13.40 -21.97 -30.88
CA LEU A 4 -12.08 -21.54 -31.32
C LEU A 4 -11.72 -20.19 -30.68
N LEU A 5 -12.69 -19.28 -30.60
CA LEU A 5 -12.55 -17.99 -29.93
C LEU A 5 -12.25 -18.17 -28.43
N ALA A 6 -12.97 -19.07 -27.75
CA ALA A 6 -12.76 -19.35 -26.34
C ALA A 6 -11.36 -19.92 -26.04
N VAL A 7 -10.86 -20.81 -26.90
CA VAL A 7 -9.51 -21.39 -26.77
C VAL A 7 -8.43 -20.32 -26.94
N VAL A 8 -8.57 -19.44 -27.94
CA VAL A 8 -7.59 -18.36 -28.20
C VAL A 8 -7.56 -17.35 -27.06
N ILE A 9 -8.72 -16.94 -26.55
CA ILE A 9 -8.80 -16.02 -25.40
C ILE A 9 -8.21 -16.65 -24.14
N GLY A 10 -8.52 -17.94 -23.88
CA GLY A 10 -7.96 -18.67 -22.75
C GLY A 10 -6.44 -18.81 -22.83
N TRP A 11 -5.91 -19.09 -24.02
CA TRP A 11 -4.47 -19.18 -24.26
C TRP A 11 -3.76 -17.86 -24.02
N LEU A 12 -4.29 -16.77 -24.57
CA LEU A 12 -3.74 -15.43 -24.37
C LEU A 12 -3.74 -15.06 -22.88
N GLY A 13 -4.89 -15.21 -22.20
CA GLY A 13 -5.01 -14.92 -20.77
C GLY A 13 -4.02 -15.71 -19.92
N TYR A 14 -3.87 -17.02 -20.18
CA TYR A 14 -2.90 -17.87 -19.49
C TYR A 14 -1.45 -17.39 -19.67
N SER A 15 -1.09 -16.94 -20.87
CA SER A 15 0.27 -16.48 -21.17
C SER A 15 0.59 -15.06 -20.70
N THR A 16 -0.41 -14.19 -20.55
CA THR A 16 -0.22 -12.76 -20.23
C THR A 16 -0.44 -12.42 -18.76
N LEU A 17 -1.09 -13.31 -17.99
CA LEU A 17 -1.36 -13.05 -16.57
C LEU A 17 -0.05 -13.08 -15.77
N PRO A 18 0.27 -12.01 -15.01
CA PRO A 18 1.44 -11.99 -14.16
C PRO A 18 1.28 -13.00 -13.01
N VAL A 19 2.36 -13.72 -12.73
CA VAL A 19 2.41 -14.67 -11.61
C VAL A 19 3.10 -13.99 -10.44
N ASN A 20 2.30 -13.63 -9.43
CA ASN A 20 2.79 -13.06 -8.19
C ASN A 20 2.71 -14.11 -7.07
N LEU A 21 3.71 -14.16 -6.18
CA LEU A 21 3.74 -15.10 -5.04
C LEU A 21 2.64 -14.79 -4.01
N LEU A 22 2.35 -13.51 -3.85
CA LEU A 22 1.29 -12.96 -3.01
C LEU A 22 0.63 -11.83 -3.81
N PRO A 23 -0.65 -11.51 -3.55
CA PRO A 23 -1.20 -10.25 -4.03
C PRO A 23 -0.38 -9.09 -3.45
N ASP A 24 -0.31 -7.97 -4.17
CA ASP A 24 0.33 -6.75 -3.69
C ASP A 24 -0.53 -6.18 -2.54
N ILE A 25 -0.27 -6.66 -1.33
CA ILE A 25 -0.87 -6.12 -0.10
C ILE A 25 0.01 -4.96 0.35
N GLU A 26 -0.13 -3.83 -0.34
CA GLU A 26 0.41 -2.57 0.16
C GLU A 26 -0.56 -2.07 1.23
N ILE A 27 -0.22 -2.24 2.50
CA ILE A 27 -0.92 -1.53 3.58
C ILE A 27 -0.41 -0.09 3.53
N PRO A 28 -1.20 0.88 3.05
CA PRO A 28 -0.71 2.24 2.91
C PRO A 28 -0.42 2.79 4.30
N THR A 29 0.86 3.05 4.58
CA THR A 29 1.31 3.65 5.84
C THR A 29 1.79 5.05 5.57
N ILE A 30 1.33 6.01 6.36
CA ILE A 30 1.76 7.41 6.29
C ILE A 30 2.67 7.67 7.48
N ALA A 31 3.91 8.10 7.22
CA ALA A 31 4.85 8.49 8.26
C ALA A 31 4.88 10.03 8.38
N VAL A 32 4.50 10.54 9.56
CA VAL A 32 4.58 11.96 9.88
C VAL A 32 5.83 12.20 10.74
N GLN A 33 6.74 13.07 10.28
CA GLN A 33 7.97 13.42 10.99
C GLN A 33 7.99 14.91 11.32
N ILE A 34 8.19 15.23 12.60
CA ILE A 34 8.26 16.61 13.09
C ILE A 34 9.48 16.74 13.99
N ARG A 35 10.22 17.83 13.82
CA ARG A 35 11.38 18.17 14.65
C ARG A 35 11.04 19.36 15.53
N TYR A 36 11.11 19.16 16.84
CA TYR A 36 10.99 20.24 17.82
C TYR A 36 12.26 20.33 18.69
N PRO A 37 13.29 21.07 18.22
CA PRO A 37 14.59 21.12 18.91
C PRO A 37 14.47 21.82 20.27
N GLY A 38 15.03 21.19 21.31
CA GLY A 38 15.00 21.71 22.68
C GLY A 38 13.72 21.41 23.45
N ALA A 39 12.76 20.69 22.87
CA ALA A 39 11.59 20.22 23.58
C ALA A 39 11.91 18.98 24.42
N GLU A 40 11.36 18.95 25.63
CA GLU A 40 11.37 17.75 26.47
C GLU A 40 10.45 16.68 25.85
N PRO A 41 10.75 15.37 26.01
CA PRO A 41 9.92 14.31 25.44
C PRO A 41 8.43 14.40 25.82
N GLU A 42 8.13 14.83 27.05
CA GLU A 42 6.76 15.02 27.52
C GLU A 42 6.03 16.13 26.74
N SER A 43 6.72 17.27 26.52
CA SER A 43 6.18 18.37 25.71
C SER A 43 5.98 17.97 24.23
N MET A 44 6.84 17.12 23.66
CA MET A 44 6.66 16.61 22.30
C MET A 44 5.41 15.71 22.20
N ALA A 45 5.13 14.91 23.24
CA ALA A 45 3.95 14.05 23.27
C ALA A 45 2.66 14.88 23.36
N ASP A 46 2.56 15.79 24.33
CA ASP A 46 1.32 16.52 24.60
C ASP A 46 1.03 17.65 23.61
N GLN A 47 2.06 18.36 23.13
CA GLN A 47 1.85 19.54 22.27
C GLN A 47 1.93 19.22 20.77
N VAL A 48 2.56 18.11 20.37
CA VAL A 48 2.79 17.80 18.95
C VAL A 48 2.16 16.49 18.55
N ALA A 49 2.45 15.38 19.24
CA ALA A 49 1.93 14.08 18.84
C ALA A 49 0.40 13.99 19.01
N LYS A 50 -0.10 14.40 20.19
CA LYS A 50 -1.51 14.28 20.55
C LYS A 50 -2.46 15.08 19.63
N PRO A 51 -2.19 16.35 19.29
CA PRO A 51 -3.03 17.09 18.34
C PRO A 51 -2.96 16.61 16.89
N ILE A 52 -2.02 15.72 16.56
CA ILE A 52 -1.85 15.17 15.21
C ILE A 52 -2.49 13.78 15.10
N GLU A 53 -2.56 13.05 16.22
CA GLU A 53 -3.24 11.76 16.31
C GLU A 53 -4.77 11.92 16.35
N ASP A 54 -5.27 12.91 17.10
CA ASP A 54 -6.71 13.23 17.26
C ASP A 54 -7.28 14.08 16.10
#